data_AF-A0A3D4LKK7-F1
#
_entry.id   AF-A0A3D4LKK7-F1
#
_cell.length_a   1.000
_cell.length_b   1.000
_cell.length_c   1.000
_cell.angle_alpha   90.00
_cell.angle_beta   90.00
_cell.angle_gamma   90.00
#
_symmetry.space_group_name_H-M   'P 1'
#
loop_
_entity.id
_entity.type
_entity.pdbx_description
1 polymer ?
#
loop_
_entity_poly.entity_id
_entity_poly.type
_entity_poly.pdbx_seq_one_letter_code
_entity_poly.pdbx_strand_id
1 'polypeptide(L)' 'MKENTNEKTLILSIETSCDETAASVVENGRNILSNIISSQIEIHKEFGGVVPEVASRKHIENINDVVAKAM' A
#
# COMPACT_ATOMS: atom_id res chain seq x y z
N MET A 1 -4.69 -8.56 34.87
CA MET A 1 -5.20 -7.63 33.84
C MET A 1 -5.86 -8.51 32.78
N LYS A 2 -7.15 -8.37 32.51
CA LYS A 2 -7.85 -9.17 31.49
C LYS A 2 -7.73 -8.40 30.17
N GLU A 3 -7.07 -8.98 29.17
CA GLU A 3 -7.17 -8.50 27.80
C GLU A 3 -8.62 -8.68 27.33
N ASN A 4 -9.29 -7.59 26.98
CA ASN A 4 -10.59 -7.64 26.35
C ASN A 4 -10.40 -8.09 24.90
N THR A 5 -10.64 -9.38 24.63
CA THR A 5 -10.48 -10.02 23.32
C THR A 5 -11.50 -9.58 22.25
N ASN A 6 -12.23 -8.48 22.47
CA ASN A 6 -13.30 -8.00 21.59
C ASN A 6 -13.03 -6.61 20.99
N GLU A 7 -11.87 -6.01 21.25
CA GLU A 7 -11.50 -4.75 20.62
C GLU A 7 -10.96 -5.02 19.20
N LYS A 8 -11.61 -4.47 18.19
CA LYS A 8 -11.20 -4.59 16.79
C LYS A 8 -10.13 -3.53 16.50
N THR A 9 -8.90 -3.98 16.24
CA THR A 9 -7.83 -3.10 15.77
C THR A 9 -7.84 -3.04 14.25
N LEU A 10 -8.00 -1.85 13.69
CA LEU A 10 -7.84 -1.60 12.27
C LEU A 10 -6.43 -1.04 12.02
N ILE A 11 -5.70 -1.67 11.09
CA ILE A 11 -4.34 -1.32 10.71
C ILE A 11 -4.38 -0.82 9.28
N LEU A 12 -3.95 0.43 9.05
CA LEU A 12 -3.64 0.92 7.70
C LEU A 12 -2.20 0.55 7.37
N SER A 13 -2.01 -0.34 6.41
CA SER A 13 -0.69 -0.73 5.90
C SER A 13 -0.37 0.04 4.62
N ILE A 14 0.88 0.42 4.44
CA ILE A 14 1.41 1.11 3.26
C ILE A 14 2.62 0.35 2.76
N GLU A 15 2.70 0.11 1.46
CA GLU A 15 3.83 -0.56 0.80
C GLU A 15 4.36 0.30 -0.35
N THR A 16 5.66 0.60 -0.31
CA THR A 16 6.36 1.51 -1.24
C THR A 16 7.85 1.11 -1.42
N SER A 17 8.19 -0.17 -1.27
CA SER A 17 9.60 -0.60 -1.28
C SER A 17 10.27 -0.63 -2.66
N CYS A 18 9.51 -0.85 -3.74
CA CYS A 18 10.05 -1.01 -5.10
C CYS A 18 9.26 -0.18 -6.13
N ASP A 19 8.38 -0.79 -6.93
CA ASP A 19 7.68 -0.17 -8.06
C ASP A 19 6.16 -0.18 -7.88
N GLU A 20 5.69 -0.47 -6.67
CA GLU A 20 4.27 -0.54 -6.32
C GLU A 20 3.98 0.45 -5.20
N THR A 21 2.87 1.19 -5.33
CA THR A 21 2.32 1.99 -4.24
C THR A 21 1.04 1.32 -3.81
N ALA A 22 0.98 0.79 -2.59
CA ALA A 22 -0.19 0.08 -2.12
C ALA A 22 -0.62 0.52 -0.72
N ALA A 23 -1.92 0.41 -0.46
CA ALA A 23 -2.53 0.63 0.84
C ALA A 23 -3.59 -0.44 1.12
N SER A 24 -3.67 -0.90 2.36
CA SER A 24 -4.67 -1.88 2.81
C SER A 24 -5.16 -1.58 4.21
N VAL A 25 -6.43 -1.91 4.49
CA VAL A 25 -6.98 -1.93 5.85
C VAL A 25 -7.05 -3.38 6.31
N VAL A 26 -6.40 -3.68 7.44
CA VAL A 26 -6.33 -5.02 8.01
C VAL A 26 -6.92 -5.01 9.43
N GLU A 27 -7.93 -5.84 9.67
CA GLU A 27 -8.50 -6.09 10.98
C GLU A 27 -7.66 -7.14 11.73
N ASN A 28 -7.22 -6.78 12.93
CA ASN A 28 -6.48 -7.63 13.87
C ASN A 28 -5.24 -8.30 13.25
N GLY A 29 -4.64 -7.66 12.25
CA GLY A 29 -3.43 -8.14 11.57
C GLY A 29 -3.61 -9.43 10.75
N ARG A 30 -4.85 -9.91 10.56
CA ARG A 30 -5.12 -11.19 9.88
C ARG A 30 -6.19 -11.11 8.81
N ASN A 31 -7.17 -10.23 8.99
CA ASN A 31 -8.30 -10.13 8.09
C ASN A 31 -8.17 -8.87 7.22
N ILE A 32 -7.94 -9.04 5.92
CA ILE A 32 -7.80 -7.92 4.98
C ILE A 32 -9.20 -7.43 4.60
N LEU A 33 -9.51 -6.17 4.92
CA LEU A 33 -10.79 -5.52 4.58
C LEU A 33 -10.74 -4.83 3.23
N SER A 34 -9.59 -4.25 2.87
CA SER A 34 -9.35 -3.60 1.58
C SER A 34 -7.88 -3.75 1.18
N ASN A 35 -7.60 -3.75 -0.13
CA ASN A 35 -6.24 -3.80 -0.66
C ASN A 35 -6.19 -3.11 -2.03
N ILE A 36 -5.53 -1.96 -2.10
CA ILE A 36 -5.39 -1.15 -3.32
C ILE A 36 -3.93 -1.13 -3.71
N ILE A 37 -3.64 -1.43 -4.98
CA ILE A 37 -2.30 -1.48 -5.54
C ILE A 37 -2.25 -0.61 -6.79
N SER A 38 -1.28 0.31 -6.85
CA SER A 38 -0.91 1.07 -8.05
C SER A 38 0.48 0.60 -8.50
N SER A 39 0.52 -0.15 -9.61
CA SER A 39 1.75 -0.71 -10.16
C SER A 39 2.37 0.20 -11.21
N GLN A 40 3.71 0.29 -11.22
CA GLN A 40 4.49 1.08 -12.17
C GLN A 40 5.14 0.22 -13.27
N ILE A 41 4.77 -1.06 -13.39
CA ILE A 41 5.37 -2.01 -14.35
C ILE A 41 5.43 -1.44 -15.77
N GLU A 42 4.34 -0.85 -16.28
CA GLU A 42 4.31 -0.33 -17.64
C GLU A 42 5.27 0.85 -17.86
N ILE A 43 5.54 1.65 -16.81
CA ILE A 43 6.52 2.74 -16.88
C ILE A 43 7.94 2.18 -16.93
N HIS A 44 8.27 1.24 -16.05
CA HIS A 44 9.62 0.67 -15.95
C HIS A 44 9.98 -0.27 -17.11
N LYS A 45 8.96 -0.82 -17.79
CA LYS A 45 9.12 -1.66 -18.99
C LYS A 45 9.82 -0.91 -20.14
N GLU A 46 9.61 0.39 -20.27
CA GLU A 46 10.29 1.21 -21.28
C GLU A 46 11.81 1.32 -21.03
N PHE A 47 12.23 1.18 -19.77
CA PHE A 47 13.62 1.27 -19.35
C PHE A 47 14.31 -0.09 -19.22
N GLY A 48 13.56 -1.20 -19.37
CA GLY A 48 14.07 -2.56 -19.20
C GLY A 48 14.36 -2.94 -17.74
N GLY A 49 13.85 -2.17 -16.78
CA GLY A 49 14.06 -2.40 -15.35
C GLY A 49 13.58 -1.21 -14.50
N VAL A 50 13.54 -1.40 -13.18
CA VAL A 50 13.08 -0.37 -12.25
C VAL A 50 14.10 0.78 -12.20
N VAL A 51 13.63 1.99 -12.48
CA VAL A 51 14.41 3.23 -12.33
C VAL A 51 14.08 3.85 -10.96
N PRO A 52 15.02 3.84 -9.98
CA PRO A 52 14.71 4.23 -8.60
C PRO A 52 14.10 5.64 -8.45
N GLU A 53 14.63 6.61 -9.20
CA GLU A 53 14.13 7.99 -9.16
C GLU A 53 12.69 8.11 -9.67
N VAL A 54 12.35 7.37 -10.73
CA VAL A 54 10.99 7.34 -11.29
C VAL A 54 10.03 6.68 -10.28
N ALA A 55 10.49 5.60 -9.63
CA ALA A 55 9.68 4.90 -8.65
C ALA A 55 9.32 5.76 -7.44
N SER A 56 10.32 6.44 -6.88
CA SER A 56 10.15 7.40 -5.78
C SER A 56 9.10 8.47 -6.10
N ARG A 57 9.17 9.08 -7.29
CA ARG A 57 8.19 10.10 -7.71
C ARG A 57 6.78 9.52 -7.85
N LYS A 58 6.65 8.33 -8.43
CA LYS A 58 5.36 7.67 -8.59
C LYS A 58 4.72 7.26 -7.26
N HIS A 59 5.51 6.93 -6.23
CA HIS A 59 4.97 6.75 -4.88
C HIS A 59 4.35 8.03 -4.34
N ILE A 60 5.04 9.18 -4.46
CA ILE A 60 4.53 10.47 -4.00
C ILE A 60 3.25 10.87 -4.73
N GLU A 61 3.20 10.65 -6.05
CA GLU A 61 2.02 10.97 -6.86
C GLU A 61 0.80 10.11 -6.48
N ASN A 62 1.02 8.84 -6.16
CA ASN A 62 -0.06 7.86 -5.99
C ASN A 62 -0.52 7.65 -4.54
N ILE A 63 0.27 8.03 -3.54
CA ILE A 63 0.02 7.64 -2.14
C ILE A 63 -1.34 8.09 -1.62
N ASN A 64 -1.75 9.32 -1.93
CA ASN A 64 -3.05 9.86 -1.49
C ASN A 64 -4.22 9.08 -2.10
N ASP A 65 -4.12 8.77 -3.40
CA ASP A 65 -5.17 8.05 -4.12
C ASP A 65 -5.33 6.61 -3.62
N VAL A 66 -4.23 5.90 -3.37
CA VAL A 66 -4.30 4.51 -2.88
C VAL A 66 -4.83 4.45 -1.45
N VAL A 67 -4.43 5.38 -0.58
CA VAL A 67 -4.95 5.47 0.79
C VAL A 67 -6.45 5.81 0.77
N ALA A 68 -6.86 6.80 -0.02
CA ALA A 68 -8.26 7.21 -0.11
C ALA A 68 -9.17 6.10 -0.67
N LYS A 69 -8.68 5.27 -1.60
CA LYS A 69 -9.42 4.11 -2.12
C LYS A 69 -9.46 2.93 -1.14
N ALA A 70 -8.50 2.84 -0.22
CA ALA A 70 -8.41 1.75 0.75
C ALA A 70 -9.28 1.99 1.98
N MET A 71 -9.54 3.26 2.34
CA MET A 71 -10.40 3.67 3.44
C MET A 71 -11.89 3.69 3.04
#